data_AF-A0A7D9HIL6-F1
#
_entry.id   AF-A0A7D9HIL6-F1
#
_cell.length_a   1.000
_cell.length_b   1.000
_cell.length_c   1.000
_cell.angle_alpha   90.00
_cell.angle_beta   90.00
_cell.angle_gamma   90.00
#
_symmetry.space_group_name_H-M   'P 1'
#
loop_
_entity.id
_entity.type
_entity.pdbx_description
1 polymer ?
#
loop_
_entity_poly.entity_id
_entity_poly.type
_entity_poly.pdbx_seq_one_letter_code
_entity_poly.pdbx_strand_id
1 'polypeptide(L)'
;MDPKRGYLEARKLLKKRFSQNYRIATADVDKLPKGPVIKREDNAAIQRLSVQLTLYMNTLTEIGYMSKIENPECLKLIIARLPYDMRKRWRAIADNITEDEEREITLCDVTRFVKRQAQILNHPVFGNISADYDYTGKKIRNKKLKGTSLATQAGKGNNDTKRKGNFGNVESPRPIKNCIVCNQAHTPEECSKFQAMSYEERVELVK
;
A
#
# COMPACT_ATOMS: atom_id res chain seq x y z
N MET A 1 -1.77 -53.59 2.73
CA MET A 1 -1.05 -52.74 3.71
C MET A 1 -2.05 -52.19 4.71
N ASP A 2 -1.67 -52.05 5.98
CA ASP A 2 -2.49 -51.33 6.95
C ASP A 2 -2.65 -49.86 6.51
N PRO A 3 -3.88 -49.36 6.29
CA PRO A 3 -4.14 -47.99 5.83
C PRO A 3 -3.51 -46.92 6.73
N LYS A 4 -3.45 -47.16 8.05
CA LYS A 4 -2.86 -46.21 9.01
C LYS A 4 -1.35 -46.12 8.86
N ARG A 5 -0.66 -47.26 8.73
CA ARG A 5 0.77 -47.32 8.40
C ARG A 5 1.09 -46.67 7.05
N GLY A 6 0.29 -46.94 6.02
CA GLY A 6 0.48 -46.35 4.69
C GLY A 6 0.37 -44.81 4.72
N TYR A 7 -0.62 -44.28 5.42
CA TYR A 7 -0.80 -42.84 5.59
C TYR A 7 0.36 -42.16 6.35
N LEU A 8 0.81 -42.78 7.45
CA LEU A 8 1.94 -42.27 8.23
C LEU A 8 3.22 -42.20 7.38
N GLU A 9 3.52 -43.24 6.61
CA GLU A 9 4.72 -43.23 5.77
C GLU A 9 4.61 -42.30 4.56
N ALA A 10 3.42 -42.18 3.96
CA ALA A 10 3.19 -41.18 2.92
C ALA A 10 3.45 -39.75 3.46
N ARG A 11 2.94 -39.42 4.66
CA ARG A 11 3.20 -38.12 5.30
C ARG A 11 4.69 -37.91 5.60
N LYS A 12 5.39 -38.93 6.09
CA LYS A 12 6.84 -38.84 6.35
C LYS A 12 7.63 -38.62 5.07
N LEU A 13 7.30 -39.31 3.98
CA LEU A 13 7.91 -39.12 2.66
C LEU A 13 7.64 -37.72 2.11
N LEU A 14 6.40 -37.23 2.22
CA LEU A 14 6.05 -35.87 1.83
C LEU A 14 6.85 -34.84 2.64
N LYS A 15 6.92 -35.00 3.96
CA LYS A 15 7.76 -34.14 4.82
C LYS A 15 9.22 -34.22 4.38
N LYS A 16 9.78 -35.40 4.15
CA LYS A 16 11.19 -35.55 3.73
C LYS A 16 11.49 -34.88 2.36
N ARG A 17 10.56 -34.96 1.40
CA ARG A 17 10.75 -34.39 0.05
C ARG A 17 10.44 -32.90 -0.03
N PHE A 18 9.42 -32.43 0.68
CA PHE A 18 8.85 -31.08 0.53
C PHE A 18 9.04 -30.18 1.75
N SER A 19 9.39 -30.71 2.93
CA SER A 19 9.75 -29.92 4.12
C SER A 19 11.20 -29.45 3.98
N GLN A 20 11.43 -28.55 3.03
CA GLN A 20 12.70 -27.88 2.87
C GLN A 20 12.77 -26.73 3.88
N ASN A 21 12.73 -27.07 5.18
CA ASN A 21 12.75 -26.12 6.30
C ASN A 21 13.90 -25.13 6.15
N TYR A 22 15.06 -25.63 5.71
CA TYR A 22 16.20 -24.80 5.38
C TYR A 22 15.88 -23.75 4.30
N ARG A 23 15.22 -24.13 3.19
CA ARG A 23 14.86 -23.18 2.13
C ARG A 23 13.82 -22.16 2.58
N ILE A 24 12.85 -22.58 3.40
CA ILE A 24 11.86 -21.68 4.01
C ILE A 24 12.58 -20.67 4.90
N ALA A 25 13.41 -21.15 5.84
CA ALA A 25 14.20 -20.31 6.73
C ALA A 25 15.07 -19.33 5.95
N THR A 26 15.83 -19.79 4.95
CA THR A 26 16.70 -18.93 4.14
C THR A 26 15.90 -17.88 3.37
N ALA A 27 14.77 -18.27 2.76
CA ALA A 27 13.90 -17.31 2.06
C ALA A 27 13.37 -16.23 3.01
N ASP A 28 13.02 -16.60 4.23
CA ASP A 28 12.48 -15.69 5.25
C ASP A 28 13.57 -14.76 5.79
N VAL A 29 14.76 -15.31 6.10
CA VAL A 29 15.98 -14.58 6.49
C VAL A 29 16.38 -13.58 5.42
N ASP A 30 16.22 -13.91 4.14
CA ASP A 30 16.57 -13.00 3.03
C ASP A 30 15.49 -11.93 2.78
N LYS A 31 14.21 -12.31 2.78
CA LYS A 31 13.11 -11.41 2.39
C LYS A 31 12.84 -10.35 3.45
N LEU A 32 12.96 -10.73 4.71
CA LEU A 32 12.59 -9.86 5.83
C LEU A 32 13.44 -8.58 5.92
N PRO A 33 14.79 -8.63 5.83
CA PRO A 33 15.64 -7.45 5.82
C PRO A 33 15.66 -6.69 4.49
N LYS A 34 15.44 -7.37 3.34
CA LYS A 34 15.57 -6.78 1.99
C LYS A 34 14.33 -6.04 1.48
N GLY A 35 13.26 -5.96 2.27
CA GLY A 35 12.03 -5.28 1.85
C GLY A 35 12.19 -3.74 1.75
N PRO A 36 11.24 -3.05 1.10
CA PRO A 36 11.33 -1.60 0.90
C PRO A 36 11.29 -0.85 2.24
N VAL A 37 11.93 0.33 2.24
CA VAL A 37 11.85 1.29 3.34
C VAL A 37 10.43 1.84 3.42
N ILE A 38 9.87 1.82 4.63
CA ILE A 38 8.51 2.26 4.89
C ILE A 38 8.50 3.79 5.04
N LYS A 39 7.57 4.45 4.35
CA LYS A 39 7.40 5.89 4.40
C LYS A 39 6.86 6.33 5.77
N ARG A 40 7.09 7.61 6.11
CA ARG A 40 6.47 8.22 7.31
C ARG A 40 4.94 8.14 7.17
N GLU A 41 4.28 7.84 8.28
CA GLU A 41 2.81 7.73 8.39
C GLU A 41 2.14 6.70 7.44
N ASP A 42 2.90 5.74 6.88
CA ASP A 42 2.31 4.63 6.13
C ASP A 42 1.81 3.53 7.08
N ASN A 43 0.65 3.79 7.67
CA ASN A 43 0.01 2.93 8.66
C ASN A 43 -0.22 1.50 8.11
N ALA A 44 -0.59 1.39 6.83
CA ALA A 44 -0.86 0.12 6.19
C ALA A 44 0.42 -0.71 5.98
N ALA A 45 1.53 -0.08 5.61
CA ALA A 45 2.81 -0.77 5.48
C ALA A 45 3.35 -1.24 6.85
N ILE A 46 3.25 -0.42 7.90
CA ILE A 46 3.70 -0.80 9.25
C ILE A 46 2.87 -1.96 9.79
N GLN A 47 1.55 -1.96 9.58
CA GLN A 47 0.70 -3.09 9.96
C GLN A 47 1.03 -4.36 9.20
N ARG A 48 1.24 -4.28 7.88
CA ARG A 48 1.66 -5.44 7.09
C ARG A 48 2.98 -6.02 7.59
N LEU A 49 3.94 -5.15 7.93
CA LEU A 49 5.22 -5.59 8.49
C LEU A 49 5.03 -6.28 9.85
N SER A 50 4.15 -5.78 10.72
CA SER A 50 3.89 -6.39 12.03
C SER A 50 3.31 -7.82 11.91
N VAL A 51 2.39 -8.01 10.97
CA VAL A 51 1.82 -9.33 10.65
C VAL A 51 2.88 -10.25 10.06
N GLN A 52 3.68 -9.76 9.11
CA GLN A 52 4.77 -10.53 8.51
C GLN A 52 5.79 -10.99 9.56
N LEU A 53 6.25 -10.10 10.43
CA LEU A 53 7.18 -10.45 11.52
C LEU A 53 6.61 -11.54 12.44
N THR A 54 5.32 -11.47 12.75
CA THR A 54 4.64 -12.49 13.56
C THR A 54 4.61 -13.84 12.85
N LEU A 55 4.25 -13.85 11.56
CA LEU A 55 4.21 -15.06 10.75
C LEU A 55 5.60 -15.71 10.72
N TYR A 56 6.63 -14.93 10.42
CA TYR A 56 8.00 -15.44 10.39
C TYR A 56 8.47 -15.98 11.74
N MET A 57 8.21 -15.27 12.83
CA MET A 57 8.54 -15.75 14.17
C MET A 57 7.88 -17.11 14.45
N ASN A 58 6.60 -17.27 14.12
CA ASN A 58 5.87 -18.51 14.30
C ASN A 58 6.46 -19.63 13.43
N THR A 59 6.66 -19.36 12.13
CA THR A 59 7.22 -20.33 11.18
C THR A 59 8.62 -20.78 11.61
N LEU A 60 9.52 -19.86 11.93
CA LEU A 60 10.91 -20.14 12.31
C LEU A 60 11.01 -20.89 13.63
N THR A 61 10.10 -20.62 14.57
CA THR A 61 9.99 -21.37 15.82
C THR A 61 9.54 -22.80 15.53
N GLU A 62 8.54 -23.00 14.68
CA GLU A 62 8.04 -24.33 14.31
C GLU A 62 9.11 -25.18 13.59
N ILE A 63 9.91 -24.57 12.72
CA ILE A 63 10.97 -25.28 11.98
C ILE A 63 12.31 -25.37 12.73
N GLY A 64 12.47 -24.67 13.86
CA GLY A 64 13.69 -24.68 14.69
C GLY A 64 14.86 -23.85 14.14
N TYR A 65 14.58 -22.75 13.43
CA TYR A 65 15.59 -21.90 12.77
C TYR A 65 15.68 -20.47 13.33
N MET A 66 15.16 -20.22 14.54
CA MET A 66 15.16 -18.89 15.18
C MET A 66 16.55 -18.25 15.29
N SER A 67 17.56 -19.04 15.68
CA SER A 67 18.94 -18.58 15.88
C SER A 67 19.59 -17.98 14.63
N LYS A 68 19.09 -18.29 13.42
CA LYS A 68 19.63 -17.70 12.19
C LYS A 68 19.20 -16.26 11.95
N ILE A 69 18.03 -15.85 12.47
CA ILE A 69 17.53 -14.47 12.35
C ILE A 69 17.93 -13.61 13.54
N GLU A 70 18.17 -14.22 14.69
CA GLU A 70 18.66 -13.56 15.91
C GLU A 70 20.15 -13.17 15.81
N ASN A 71 20.59 -12.76 14.62
CA ASN A 71 21.85 -12.09 14.39
C ASN A 71 21.62 -10.57 14.42
N PRO A 72 22.42 -9.80 15.18
CA PRO A 72 22.37 -8.34 15.19
C PRO A 72 22.29 -7.68 13.80
N GLU A 73 22.98 -8.20 12.80
CA GLU A 73 22.95 -7.66 11.43
C GLU A 73 21.57 -7.80 10.77
N CYS A 74 20.92 -8.96 10.94
CA CYS A 74 19.56 -9.15 10.43
C CYS A 74 18.57 -8.22 11.12
N LEU A 75 18.66 -8.10 12.45
CA LEU A 75 17.80 -7.21 13.23
C LEU A 75 18.01 -5.74 12.85
N LYS A 76 19.26 -5.29 12.68
CA LYS A 76 19.60 -3.94 12.20
C LYS A 76 18.95 -3.63 10.85
N LEU A 77 19.00 -4.57 9.90
CA LEU A 77 18.39 -4.39 8.58
C LEU A 77 16.86 -4.29 8.66
N ILE A 78 16.21 -5.07 9.52
CA ILE A 78 14.76 -4.97 9.76
C ILE A 78 14.42 -3.58 10.30
N ILE A 79 15.17 -3.11 11.31
CA ILE A 79 14.98 -1.78 11.89
C ILE A 79 15.25 -0.69 10.85
N ALA A 80 16.23 -0.85 9.97
CA ALA A 80 16.56 0.12 8.91
C ALA A 80 15.39 0.38 7.95
N ARG A 81 14.48 -0.59 7.78
CA ARG A 81 13.26 -0.42 6.97
C ARG A 81 12.22 0.50 7.62
N LEU A 82 12.29 0.72 8.93
CA LEU A 82 11.33 1.53 9.65
C LEU A 82 11.57 3.04 9.39
N PRO A 83 10.51 3.86 9.47
CA PRO A 83 10.64 5.31 9.45
C PRO A 83 11.60 5.81 10.52
N TYR A 84 12.29 6.93 10.24
CA TYR A 84 13.32 7.48 11.14
C TYR A 84 12.83 7.66 12.59
N ASP A 85 11.60 8.14 12.79
CA ASP A 85 11.05 8.40 14.13
C ASP A 85 10.90 7.11 14.94
N MET A 86 10.53 6.01 14.28
CA MET A 86 10.48 4.69 14.92
C MET A 86 11.87 4.16 15.22
N ARG A 87 12.83 4.33 14.29
CA ARG A 87 14.22 3.95 14.54
C ARG A 87 14.80 4.71 15.72
N LYS A 88 14.49 5.99 15.88
CA LYS A 88 14.89 6.79 17.04
C LYS A 88 14.32 6.23 18.34
N ARG A 89 13.01 5.90 18.38
CA ARG A 89 12.37 5.27 19.55
C ARG A 89 12.94 3.89 19.85
N TRP A 90 13.25 3.10 18.82
CA TRP A 90 13.85 1.78 18.99
C TRP A 90 15.20 1.85 19.68
N ARG A 91 16.05 2.86 19.41
CA ARG A 91 17.35 2.99 20.08
C ARG A 91 17.24 3.04 21.59
N ALA A 92 16.28 3.79 22.13
CA ALA A 92 16.07 3.86 23.58
C ALA A 92 15.62 2.52 24.17
N ILE A 93 14.82 1.76 23.43
CA ILE A 93 14.37 0.42 23.87
C ILE A 93 15.53 -0.58 23.79
N ALA A 94 16.33 -0.51 22.73
CA ALA A 94 17.50 -1.35 22.56
C ALA A 94 18.54 -1.10 23.65
N ASP A 95 18.76 0.17 24.02
CA ASP A 95 19.62 0.59 25.12
C ASP A 95 19.14 0.01 26.45
N ASN A 96 17.86 0.20 26.79
CA ASN A 96 17.24 -0.37 27.98
C ASN A 96 17.35 -1.91 28.04
N ILE A 97 17.12 -2.62 26.93
CA ILE A 97 17.28 -4.10 26.91
C ILE A 97 18.74 -4.51 27.17
N THR A 98 19.70 -3.73 26.67
CA THR A 98 21.13 -4.07 26.79
C THR A 98 21.67 -3.73 28.18
N GLU A 99 21.31 -2.56 28.70
CA GLU A 99 21.84 -2.02 29.96
C GLU A 99 21.01 -2.43 31.19
N ASP A 100 19.68 -2.40 31.10
CA ASP A 100 18.81 -2.68 32.26
C ASP A 100 18.46 -4.18 32.36
N GLU A 101 18.25 -4.86 31.23
CA GLU A 101 17.88 -6.29 31.20
C GLU A 101 19.08 -7.23 31.00
N GLU A 102 20.28 -6.70 30.72
CA GLU A 102 21.54 -7.44 30.50
C GLU A 102 21.41 -8.63 29.54
N ARG A 103 20.63 -8.49 28.47
CA ARG A 103 20.38 -9.58 27.51
C ARG A 103 20.51 -9.14 26.06
N GLU A 104 20.69 -10.11 25.18
CA GLU A 104 20.68 -9.87 23.74
C GLU A 104 19.28 -9.53 23.23
N ILE A 105 19.24 -8.64 22.24
CA ILE A 105 18.02 -8.24 21.54
C ILE A 105 17.55 -9.39 20.66
N THR A 106 16.29 -9.78 20.82
CA THR A 106 15.69 -10.87 20.05
C THR A 106 14.78 -10.36 18.95
N LEU A 107 14.42 -11.25 18.00
CA LEU A 107 13.39 -10.95 17.01
C LEU A 107 12.02 -10.68 17.68
N CYS A 108 11.78 -11.27 18.85
CA CYS A 108 10.56 -11.05 19.61
C CYS A 108 10.43 -9.59 20.04
N ASP A 109 11.53 -8.96 20.48
CA ASP A 109 11.53 -7.56 20.90
C ASP A 109 11.23 -6.62 19.73
N VAL A 110 11.87 -6.86 18.57
CA VAL A 110 11.60 -6.12 17.33
C VAL A 110 10.14 -6.28 16.93
N THR A 111 9.61 -7.51 16.97
CA THR A 111 8.22 -7.80 16.61
C THR A 111 7.24 -7.09 17.55
N ARG A 112 7.49 -7.12 18.86
CA ARG A 112 6.68 -6.44 19.88
C ARG A 112 6.69 -4.93 19.66
N PHE A 113 7.86 -4.36 19.39
CA PHE A 113 8.00 -2.95 19.08
C PHE A 113 7.21 -2.54 17.84
N VAL A 114 7.39 -3.25 16.71
CA VAL A 114 6.69 -2.93 15.46
C VAL A 114 5.17 -3.09 15.63
N LYS A 115 4.69 -4.13 16.32
CA LYS A 115 3.27 -4.28 16.68
C LYS A 115 2.75 -3.09 17.46
N ARG A 116 3.49 -2.65 18.49
CA ARG A 116 3.10 -1.51 19.31
C ARG A 116 3.05 -0.22 18.49
N GLN A 117 4.04 0.02 17.64
CA GLN A 117 4.02 1.17 16.73
C GLN A 117 2.84 1.12 15.75
N ALA A 118 2.51 -0.06 15.23
CA ALA A 118 1.38 -0.26 14.35
C ALA A 118 0.04 0.08 15.05
N GLN A 119 -0.11 -0.34 16.32
CA GLN A 119 -1.27 0.01 17.15
C GLN A 119 -1.36 1.52 17.43
N ILE A 120 -0.23 2.16 17.74
CA ILE A 120 -0.18 3.62 17.97
C ILE A 120 -0.63 4.38 16.72
N LEU A 121 -0.09 4.02 15.55
CA LEU A 121 -0.47 4.65 14.28
C LEU A 121 -1.93 4.41 13.88
N ASN A 122 -2.51 3.28 14.29
CA ASN A 122 -3.91 2.96 14.04
C ASN A 122 -4.84 3.31 15.20
N HIS A 123 -4.36 4.11 16.16
CA HIS A 123 -5.20 4.53 17.27
C HIS A 123 -6.44 5.26 16.71
N PRO A 124 -7.67 4.88 17.11
CA PRO A 124 -8.89 5.37 16.47
C PRO A 124 -9.05 6.90 16.56
N VAL A 125 -8.56 7.49 17.66
CA VAL A 125 -8.59 8.94 17.91
C VAL A 125 -7.31 9.65 17.45
N PHE A 126 -6.15 9.23 17.95
CA PHE A 126 -4.86 9.92 17.76
C PHE A 126 -3.96 9.35 16.65
N GLY A 127 -4.41 8.35 15.89
CA GLY A 127 -3.57 7.68 14.89
C GLY A 127 -3.34 8.51 13.62
N ASN A 128 -4.27 9.43 13.31
CA ASN A 128 -4.13 10.34 12.19
C ASN A 128 -3.67 11.72 12.67
N ILE A 129 -2.38 11.98 12.54
CA ILE A 129 -1.73 13.23 12.99
C ILE A 129 -1.63 14.25 11.83
N SER A 130 -1.78 13.81 10.58
CA SER A 130 -1.84 14.67 9.38
C SER A 130 -3.26 15.15 9.04
N ALA A 131 -4.24 14.83 9.87
CA ALA A 131 -5.49 15.57 9.85
C ALA A 131 -5.19 16.97 10.38
N ASP A 132 -4.99 17.93 9.46
CA ASP A 132 -5.01 19.34 9.79
C ASP A 132 -6.36 19.65 10.45
N TYR A 133 -6.35 19.68 11.77
CA TYR A 133 -7.39 20.31 12.55
C TYR A 133 -7.05 21.79 12.53
N ASP A 134 -7.86 22.58 11.82
CA ASP A 134 -7.88 24.01 12.10
C ASP A 134 -8.18 24.18 13.60
N TYR A 135 -7.59 25.18 14.26
CA TYR A 135 -7.87 25.54 15.67
C TYR A 135 -9.37 25.73 15.98
N THR A 136 -10.20 25.83 14.93
CA THR A 136 -11.67 25.91 14.96
C THR A 136 -12.41 24.56 14.95
N GLY A 137 -11.70 23.42 14.98
CA GLY A 137 -12.29 22.08 14.99
C GLY A 137 -12.90 21.63 13.65
N LYS A 138 -12.69 22.39 12.57
CA LYS A 138 -13.15 22.00 11.23
C LYS A 138 -12.12 21.06 10.60
N LYS A 139 -12.60 19.87 10.18
CA LYS A 139 -11.79 18.96 9.35
C LYS A 139 -11.46 19.65 8.04
N ILE A 140 -10.19 19.99 7.81
CA ILE A 140 -9.74 20.30 6.46
C ILE A 140 -9.91 19.02 5.64
N ARG A 141 -10.87 19.02 4.72
CA ARG A 141 -11.10 17.90 3.80
C ARG A 141 -9.95 17.83 2.81
N ASN A 142 -8.83 17.24 3.22
CA ASN A 142 -7.82 16.79 2.29
C ASN A 142 -8.48 15.77 1.36
N LYS A 143 -8.60 16.14 0.07
CA LYS A 143 -9.18 15.30 -1.00
C LYS A 143 -8.50 13.94 -0.96
N LYS A 144 -9.19 12.95 -0.39
CA LYS A 144 -8.77 11.56 -0.45
C LYS A 144 -8.72 11.17 -1.94
N LEU A 145 -7.58 10.60 -2.34
CA LEU A 145 -7.40 9.90 -3.61
C LEU A 145 -8.65 9.04 -3.89
N LYS A 146 -9.29 9.26 -5.05
CA LYS A 146 -10.47 8.50 -5.49
C LYS A 146 -10.14 7.01 -5.54
N GLY A 147 -10.59 6.26 -4.55
CA GLY A 147 -10.77 4.82 -4.67
C GLY A 147 -11.91 4.57 -5.65
N THR A 148 -11.66 3.72 -6.64
CA THR A 148 -12.63 3.28 -7.63
C THR A 148 -13.72 2.43 -6.97
N SER A 149 -14.82 3.05 -6.56
CA SER A 149 -16.07 2.34 -6.31
C SER A 149 -16.85 2.29 -7.63
N LEU A 150 -16.98 1.10 -8.22
CA LEU A 150 -18.00 0.87 -9.25
C LEU A 150 -19.36 1.13 -8.61
N ALA A 151 -20.00 2.23 -9.02
CA ALA A 151 -21.39 2.50 -8.75
C ALA A 151 -22.00 3.06 -10.04
N THR A 152 -22.84 2.26 -10.69
CA THR A 152 -23.70 2.68 -11.79
C THR A 152 -24.80 3.56 -11.18
N GLN A 153 -24.83 4.85 -11.53
CA GLN A 153 -26.01 5.68 -11.27
C GLN A 153 -26.48 6.32 -12.56
N ALA A 154 -27.72 5.96 -12.89
CA ALA A 154 -28.51 6.48 -14.00
C ALA A 154 -28.82 7.97 -13.79
N GLY A 155 -29.08 8.64 -14.91
CA GLY A 155 -29.02 10.09 -15.03
C GLY A 155 -30.01 10.92 -14.22
N LYS A 156 -29.68 12.21 -14.09
CA LYS A 156 -30.53 13.35 -14.44
C LYS A 156 -29.70 14.63 -14.34
N GLY A 157 -29.74 15.43 -15.41
CA GLY A 157 -29.03 16.70 -15.47
C GLY A 157 -29.64 17.75 -14.56
N ASN A 158 -28.85 18.77 -14.28
CA ASN A 158 -29.27 20.14 -14.51
C ASN A 158 -28.07 21.07 -14.59
N ASN A 159 -28.13 21.98 -15.55
CA ASN A 159 -27.26 23.13 -15.66
C ASN A 159 -27.42 23.99 -14.41
N ASP A 160 -26.33 24.58 -13.91
CA ASP A 160 -26.34 26.02 -13.82
C ASP A 160 -24.95 26.65 -13.70
N THR A 161 -24.94 27.85 -14.26
CA THR A 161 -23.84 28.73 -14.54
C THR A 161 -23.35 29.47 -13.29
N LYS A 162 -22.03 29.64 -13.14
CA LYS A 162 -21.38 30.96 -13.05
C LYS A 162 -19.88 30.88 -12.77
N ARG A 163 -19.18 31.66 -13.58
CA ARG A 163 -17.74 31.92 -13.64
C ARG A 163 -17.25 32.66 -12.39
N LYS A 164 -16.03 32.33 -11.94
CA LYS A 164 -14.92 33.29 -11.74
C LYS A 164 -13.64 32.53 -11.37
N GLY A 165 -12.66 32.57 -12.27
CA GLY A 165 -11.30 32.09 -12.03
C GLY A 165 -10.38 32.72 -13.06
N ASN A 166 -9.66 33.76 -12.65
CA ASN A 166 -8.50 34.29 -13.34
C ASN A 166 -7.47 33.16 -13.45
N PHE A 167 -7.12 32.74 -14.66
CA PHE A 167 -5.97 31.87 -14.90
C PHE A 167 -4.88 32.66 -15.61
N GLY A 168 -3.79 32.88 -14.88
CA GLY A 168 -2.49 33.15 -15.47
C GLY A 168 -1.82 31.83 -15.86
N ASN A 169 -1.23 31.86 -17.05
CA ASN A 169 -0.20 30.99 -17.61
C ASN A 169 -0.54 29.64 -18.26
N VAL A 170 -0.45 29.68 -19.59
CA VAL A 170 0.43 28.88 -20.46
C VAL A 170 0.26 27.36 -20.37
N GLU A 171 -0.57 26.82 -21.26
CA GLU A 171 -0.45 25.47 -21.78
C GLU A 171 -0.37 25.52 -23.32
N SER A 172 0.58 24.77 -23.85
CA SER A 172 0.92 24.52 -25.24
C SER A 172 -0.29 24.27 -26.15
N PRO A 173 -0.24 24.65 -27.45
CA PRO A 173 -1.39 24.58 -28.33
C PRO A 173 -1.77 23.12 -28.60
N ARG A 174 -2.89 22.66 -28.04
CA ARG A 174 -3.56 21.44 -28.47
C ARG A 174 -4.04 21.68 -29.91
N PRO A 175 -3.91 20.70 -30.82
CA PRO A 175 -4.38 20.87 -32.19
C PRO A 175 -5.88 21.14 -32.15
N ILE A 176 -6.28 22.32 -32.64
CA ILE A 176 -7.67 22.71 -32.78
C ILE A 176 -8.28 21.71 -33.77
N LYS A 177 -9.12 20.80 -33.27
CA LYS A 177 -9.87 19.87 -34.13
C LYS A 177 -10.91 20.72 -34.86
N ASN A 178 -10.60 21.08 -36.10
CA ASN A 178 -11.56 21.74 -36.97
C ASN A 178 -12.70 20.78 -37.30
N CYS A 179 -13.92 21.31 -37.42
CA CYS A 179 -15.10 20.56 -37.81
C CYS A 179 -14.88 19.89 -39.17
N ILE A 180 -15.14 18.59 -39.27
CA ILE A 180 -14.96 17.79 -40.49
C ILE A 180 -15.86 18.28 -41.64
N VAL A 181 -16.98 18.94 -41.31
CA VAL A 181 -17.99 19.39 -42.31
C VAL A 181 -17.69 20.78 -42.86
N CYS A 182 -17.08 21.68 -42.09
CA CYS A 182 -16.91 23.08 -42.50
C CYS A 182 -15.54 23.69 -42.17
N ASN A 183 -14.61 22.88 -41.65
CA ASN A 183 -13.24 23.25 -41.31
C ASN A 183 -13.09 24.46 -40.36
N GLN A 184 -14.15 24.83 -39.65
CA GLN A 184 -14.12 25.87 -38.62
C GLN A 184 -13.81 25.26 -37.24
N ALA A 185 -13.29 26.09 -36.32
CA ALA A 185 -12.87 25.68 -34.99
C ALA A 185 -14.08 25.44 -34.04
N HIS A 186 -14.83 24.36 -34.27
CA HIS A 186 -15.89 23.88 -33.39
C HIS A 186 -16.05 22.36 -33.50
N THR A 187 -16.67 21.73 -32.51
CA THR A 187 -16.97 20.29 -32.53
C THR A 187 -18.12 19.99 -33.50
N PRO A 188 -18.20 18.80 -34.12
CA PRO A 188 -19.30 18.46 -35.02
C PRO A 188 -20.70 18.63 -34.40
N GLU A 189 -20.83 18.45 -33.08
CA GLU A 189 -22.07 18.64 -32.33
C GLU A 189 -22.58 20.08 -32.35
N GLU A 190 -21.67 21.06 -32.44
CA GLU A 190 -21.98 22.50 -32.49
C GLU A 190 -22.09 23.03 -33.93
N CYS A 191 -21.87 22.18 -34.95
CA CYS A 191 -21.91 22.59 -36.35
C CYS A 191 -23.35 22.64 -36.89
N SER A 192 -23.83 23.84 -37.24
CA SER A 192 -25.17 24.00 -37.84
C SER A 192 -25.34 23.21 -39.14
N LYS A 193 -24.27 23.02 -39.92
CA LYS A 193 -24.32 22.20 -41.16
C LYS A 193 -24.44 20.71 -40.86
N PHE A 194 -23.72 20.21 -39.84
CA PHE A 194 -23.82 18.81 -39.42
C PHE A 194 -25.21 18.50 -38.84
N GLN A 195 -25.78 19.44 -38.07
CA GLN A 195 -27.15 19.32 -37.54
C GLN A 195 -28.23 19.39 -38.62
N ALA A 196 -27.96 20.04 -39.76
CA ALA A 196 -28.88 20.12 -40.88
C ALA A 196 -28.80 18.92 -41.86
N MET A 197 -27.70 18.16 -41.85
CA MET A 197 -27.53 16.97 -42.70
C MET A 197 -28.45 15.82 -42.30
N SER A 198 -28.80 14.97 -43.26
CA SER A 198 -29.62 13.77 -43.06
C SER A 198 -28.84 12.68 -42.29
N TYR A 199 -29.55 11.72 -41.70
CA TYR A 199 -28.92 10.64 -40.92
C TYR A 199 -27.95 9.80 -41.78
N GLU A 200 -28.31 9.55 -43.04
CA GLU A 200 -27.50 8.75 -43.97
C GLU A 200 -26.15 9.44 -44.26
N GLU A 201 -26.16 10.75 -44.52
CA GLU A 201 -24.94 11.55 -44.74
C GLU A 201 -24.05 11.63 -43.49
N ARG A 202 -24.64 11.65 -42.29
CA ARG A 202 -23.87 11.65 -41.03
C ARG A 202 -23.14 10.34 -40.79
N VAL A 203 -23.71 9.21 -41.22
CA VAL A 203 -23.08 7.88 -41.06
C VAL A 203 -21.90 7.71 -42.01
N GLU A 204 -21.97 8.28 -43.21
CA GLU A 204 -20.88 8.22 -44.19
C GLU A 204 -19.66 9.05 -43.77
N LEU A 205 -19.86 10.16 -43.04
CA LEU A 205 -18.79 11.00 -42.48
C LEU A 205 -18.00 10.37 -41.33
N VAL A 206 -18.49 9.27 -40.73
CA VAL A 206 -17.92 8.62 -39.53
C VAL A 206 -17.34 7.23 -39.83
N LYS A 207 -17.41 6.76 -41.09
CA LYS A 207 -16.66 5.57 -41.55
C LYS A 207 -15.18 5.87 -41.75
#